data_AF-A0A969M9B4-F1
#
_entry.id   AF-A0A969M9B4-F1
#
_cell.length_a   1.000
_cell.length_b   1.000
_cell.length_c   1.000
_cell.angle_alpha   90.00
_cell.angle_beta   90.00
_cell.angle_gamma   90.00
#
_symmetry.space_group_name_H-M   'P 1'
#
loop_
_entity.id
_entity.type
_entity.pdbx_description
1 polymer ?
#
loop_
_entity_poly.entity_id
_entity_poly.type
_entity_poly.pdbx_seq_one_letter_code
_entity_poly.pdbx_strand_id
1 'polypeptide(L)' 'MIARYFAPLAAGHPGAFALTDDAASFTAPPGHDLVLTCDAVAEGVHYLPGDAPA' A
#
# COMPACT_ATOMS: atom_id res chain seq x y z
N MET A 1 -6.90 -2.91 13.85
CA MET A 1 -7.38 -2.06 12.74
C MET A 1 -7.07 -2.70 11.39
N ILE A 2 -5.80 -2.94 11.04
CA ILE A 2 -5.38 -3.55 9.77
C ILE A 2 -6.08 -4.88 9.48
N ALA A 3 -5.95 -5.87 10.37
CA ALA A 3 -6.55 -7.19 10.18
C ALA A 3 -8.09 -7.19 10.03
N ARG A 4 -8.78 -6.21 10.64
CA ARG A 4 -10.24 -6.14 10.64
C ARG A 4 -10.79 -5.42 9.40
N TYR A 5 -10.13 -4.36 8.96
CA TYR A 5 -10.67 -3.46 7.94
C TYR A 5 -9.91 -3.50 6.61
N PHE A 6 -8.58 -3.69 6.64
CA PHE A 6 -7.76 -3.62 5.42
C PHE A 6 -7.39 -5.00 4.88
N ALA A 7 -7.06 -5.97 5.73
CA ALA A 7 -6.73 -7.31 5.28
C ALA A 7 -7.84 -7.97 4.43
N PRO A 8 -9.15 -7.80 4.72
CA PRO A 8 -10.21 -8.32 3.86
C PRO A 8 -10.21 -7.75 2.43
N LEU A 9 -9.77 -6.50 2.25
CA LEU A 9 -9.69 -5.86 0.93
C LEU A 9 -8.55 -6.44 0.08
N ALA A 10 -7.50 -6.93 0.74
CA ALA A 10 -6.34 -7.55 0.09
C ALA A 10 -6.54 -9.06 -0.21
N ALA A 11 -7.65 -9.67 0.22
CA ALA A 11 -7.85 -11.13 0.18
C ALA A 11 -7.73 -11.76 -1.22
N GLY A 12 -8.04 -11.00 -2.29
CA GLY A 12 -7.88 -11.44 -3.68
C GLY A 12 -6.45 -11.42 -4.22
N HIS A 13 -5.47 -10.96 -3.42
CA HIS A 13 -4.10 -10.70 -3.85
C HIS A 13 -3.11 -11.50 -2.99
N PRO A 14 -2.73 -12.73 -3.38
CA PRO A 14 -1.84 -13.58 -2.59
C PRO A 14 -0.50 -12.93 -2.24
N GLY A 15 0.05 -12.12 -3.15
CA GLY A 15 1.29 -11.38 -2.94
C GLY A 15 1.22 -10.26 -1.90
N ALA A 16 0.02 -9.92 -1.40
CA ALA A 16 -0.14 -8.97 -0.30
C ALA A 16 0.02 -9.60 1.09
N PHE A 17 0.24 -10.93 1.16
CA PHE A 17 0.54 -11.68 2.39
C PHE A 17 -0.41 -11.35 3.56
N ALA A 18 -1.71 -11.20 3.28
CA ALA A 18 -2.73 -10.82 4.26
C ALA A 18 -2.41 -9.55 5.09
N LEU A 19 -1.54 -8.67 4.58
CA LEU A 19 -1.01 -7.50 5.28
C LEU A 19 -0.30 -7.82 6.61
N THR A 20 0.30 -9.02 6.71
CA THR A 20 1.14 -9.40 7.86
C THR A 20 2.63 -9.22 7.62
N ASP A 21 3.00 -8.86 6.39
CA ASP A 21 4.36 -8.57 5.95
C ASP A 21 4.49 -7.07 5.64
N ASP A 22 5.70 -6.53 5.71
CA ASP A 22 5.99 -5.12 5.41
C ASP A 22 6.17 -4.86 3.90
N ALA A 23 6.26 -5.93 3.10
CA ALA A 23 6.31 -5.86 1.65
C ALA A 23 5.16 -6.65 0.98
N ALA A 24 5.01 -6.43 -0.33
CA ALA A 24 4.16 -7.25 -1.19
C ALA A 24 4.96 -7.73 -2.40
N SER A 25 4.62 -8.91 -2.91
CA SER A 25 5.18 -9.43 -4.15
C SER A 25 4.25 -9.13 -5.33
N PHE A 26 4.85 -8.69 -6.44
CA PHE A 26 4.15 -8.46 -7.69
C PHE A 26 5.03 -8.93 -8.85
N THR A 27 4.47 -9.77 -9.73
CA THR A 27 5.19 -10.30 -10.88
C THR A 27 4.96 -9.40 -12.10
N ALA A 28 6.05 -8.95 -12.71
CA ALA A 28 6.00 -8.21 -13.96
C ALA A 28 5.40 -9.06 -15.08
N PRO A 29 4.65 -8.47 -16.03
CA PRO A 29 4.32 -9.14 -17.27
C PRO A 29 5.59 -9.60 -18.01
N PRO A 30 5.55 -10.72 -18.75
CA PRO A 30 6.71 -11.19 -19.50
C PRO A 30 7.31 -10.10 -20.40
N GLY A 31 8.65 -10.03 -20.43
CA GLY A 31 9.39 -9.08 -21.26
C GLY A 31 9.43 -7.63 -20.75
N HIS A 32 8.98 -7.37 -19.51
CA HIS A 32 8.99 -6.06 -18.90
C HIS A 32 9.83 -6.05 -17.63
N ASP A 33 10.53 -4.94 -17.40
CA ASP A 33 11.04 -4.58 -16.08
C ASP A 33 9.93 -3.90 -15.27
N LEU A 34 9.87 -4.17 -13.97
CA LEU A 34 8.90 -3.57 -13.06
C LEU A 34 9.61 -2.86 -11.92
N VAL A 35 9.32 -1.58 -11.76
CA VAL A 35 9.77 -0.75 -10.64
C VAL A 35 8.55 -0.28 -9.88
N LEU A 36 8.48 -0.61 -8.59
CA LEU A 36 7.39 -0.20 -7.69
C LEU A 36 7.99 0.61 -6.54
N THR A 37 7.30 1.69 -6.16
CA THR A 37 7.59 2.48 -4.97
C THR A 37 6.28 2.90 -4.32
N CYS A 38 6.30 3.03 -2.99
CA CYS A 38 5.16 3.48 -2.21
C CYS A 38 5.67 4.46 -1.15
N ASP A 39 4.88 5.48 -0.85
CA ASP A 39 5.14 6.43 0.22
C ASP A 39 3.87 6.67 1.03
N ALA A 40 4.04 6.99 2.32
CA ALA A 40 2.94 7.23 3.23
C ALA A 40 2.85 8.72 3.55
N VAL A 41 1.66 9.31 3.38
CA VAL A 41 1.39 10.71 3.70
C VAL A 41 0.43 10.78 4.88
N ALA A 42 0.71 11.66 5.84
CA ALA A 42 -0.02 11.75 7.10
C ALA A 42 -0.08 13.20 7.59
N GLU A 43 -1.25 13.62 8.08
CA GLU A 43 -1.48 14.94 8.67
C GLU A 43 -0.56 15.17 9.88
N GLY A 44 -0.02 16.39 10.01
CA GLY A 44 0.91 16.76 11.08
C GLY A 44 2.31 16.18 10.93
N VAL A 45 2.55 15.30 9.95
CA VAL A 45 3.87 14.79 9.58
C VAL A 45 4.29 15.36 8.23
N HIS A 46 3.43 15.18 7.22
CA HIS A 46 3.71 15.51 5.82
C HIS A 46 2.94 16.73 5.32
N TYR A 47 1.81 17.09 5.94
CA TYR A 47 1.03 18.29 5.64
C TYR A 47 0.40 18.88 6.91
N LEU A 48 0.02 20.17 6.89
CA LEU A 48 -0.48 20.85 8.09
C LEU A 48 -1.96 20.51 8.35
N PRO A 49 -2.39 20.51 9.63
CA PRO A 49 -3.79 20.28 9.93
C PRO A 49 -4.71 21.33 9.32
N GLY A 50 -5.77 20.87 8.66
CA GLY A 50 -6.73 21.75 7.99
C GLY A 50 -6.29 22.30 6.63
N ASP A 51 -5.12 21.89 6.11
CA ASP A 51 -4.79 22.14 4.71
C ASP A 51 -5.82 21.47 3.80
N ALA A 52 -6.43 22.25 2.92
CA ALA A 52 -7.33 21.71 1.90
C ALA A 52 -6.50 20.91 0.87
N PRO A 53 -7.06 19.82 0.31
CA PRO A 53 -6.48 19.20 -0.88
C PRO A 53 -6.35 20.26 -1.99
N ALA A 54 -5.19 20.28 -2.65
CA ALA A 54 -4.95 21.15 -3.79
C ALA A 54 -5.82 20.78 -5.00
#